data_AF-A0A2W6A272-F1
#
_entry.id   AF-A0A2W6A272-F1
#
_cell.length_a   1.000
_cell.length_b   1.000
_cell.length_c   1.000
_cell.angle_alpha   90.00
_cell.angle_beta   90.00
_cell.angle_gamma   90.00
#
_symmetry.space_group_name_H-M   'P 1'
#
loop_
_entity.id
_entity.type
_entity.pdbx_description
1 polymer ?
#
loop_
_entity_poly.entity_id
_entity_poly.type
_entity_poly.pdbx_seq_one_letter_code
_entity_poly.pdbx_strand_id
1 'polypeptide(L)'
;MVPEIAYVLLKCKATRERATMRDLTEEAFATYPGVFETWFDGRKIPDYSLVLLTLNEAKRREWGYAAGDWFKGWRLTPKGAAFARDVERRRQARRLV
;
A
#
# COMPACT_ATOMS: atom_id res chain seq x y z
N MET A 1 -9.20 -1.80 0.80
CA MET A 1 -8.18 -0.82 0.35
C MET A 1 -7.17 -0.40 1.44
N VAL A 2 -7.62 0.09 2.61
CA VAL A 2 -6.70 0.55 3.68
C VAL A 2 -5.82 -0.58 4.26
N PRO A 3 -6.32 -1.81 4.45
CA PRO A 3 -5.45 -2.96 4.77
C PRO A 3 -4.38 -3.26 3.70
N GLU A 4 -4.74 -3.13 2.44
CA GLU A 4 -3.93 -3.45 1.28
C GLU A 4 -2.77 -2.47 1.16
N ILE A 5 -3.00 -1.16 1.39
CA ILE A 5 -1.94 -0.16 1.34
C ILE A 5 -0.89 -0.37 2.44
N ALA A 6 -1.27 -0.89 3.61
CA ALA A 6 -0.31 -1.22 4.65
C ALA A 6 0.63 -2.36 4.20
N TYR A 7 0.10 -3.36 3.50
CA TYR A 7 0.92 -4.43 2.93
C TYR A 7 1.80 -3.94 1.76
N VAL A 8 1.27 -3.06 0.89
CA VAL A 8 2.06 -2.43 -0.18
C VAL A 8 3.24 -1.66 0.39
N LEU A 9 3.01 -0.81 1.40
CA LEU A 9 4.07 -0.07 2.07
C LEU A 9 5.13 -1.00 2.68
N LEU A 10 4.74 -2.17 3.20
CA LEU A 10 5.68 -3.17 3.70
C LEU A 10 6.56 -3.72 2.56
N LYS A 11 5.98 -4.07 1.41
CA LYS A 11 6.72 -4.55 0.23
C LYS A 11 7.69 -3.51 -0.31
N CYS A 12 7.31 -2.24 -0.29
CA CYS A 12 8.19 -1.12 -0.61
C CYS A 12 9.24 -0.81 0.47
N LYS A 13 9.45 -1.69 1.46
CA LYS A 13 10.38 -1.50 2.59
C LYS A 13 10.16 -0.21 3.38
N ALA A 14 8.95 0.33 3.34
CA ALA A 14 8.60 1.61 3.95
C ALA A 14 8.48 1.54 5.49
N THR A 15 9.09 0.54 6.12
CA THR A 15 9.34 0.48 7.57
C THR A 15 10.68 1.10 7.95
N ARG A 16 11.63 1.18 7.01
CA ARG A 16 12.98 1.73 7.21
C ARG A 16 13.13 3.10 6.56
N GLU A 17 12.60 3.24 5.35
CA GLU A 17 12.66 4.45 4.55
C GLU A 17 11.26 4.93 4.15
N ARG A 18 11.18 6.08 3.47
CA ARG A 18 9.93 6.53 2.85
C ARG A 18 9.89 6.04 1.42
N ALA A 19 8.77 5.46 1.02
CA ALA A 19 8.49 5.05 -0.35
C ALA A 19 7.85 6.22 -1.11
N THR A 20 8.26 6.41 -2.37
CA THR A 20 7.67 7.44 -3.22
C THR A 20 6.29 7.02 -3.71
N MET A 21 5.48 7.97 -4.14
CA MET A 21 4.17 7.65 -4.74
C MET A 21 4.29 6.77 -5.98
N ARG A 22 5.40 6.88 -6.71
CA ARG A 22 5.68 6.03 -7.86
C ARG A 22 5.86 4.57 -7.45
N ASP A 23 6.79 4.31 -6.54
CA ASP A 23 7.07 2.95 -6.08
C ASP A 23 5.82 2.32 -5.47
N LEU A 24 5.05 3.10 -4.71
CA LEU A 24 3.82 2.64 -4.08
C LEU A 24 2.75 2.28 -5.10
N THR A 25 2.62 3.08 -6.16
CA THR A 25 1.58 2.86 -7.17
C THR A 25 1.92 1.66 -8.06
N GLU A 26 3.18 1.53 -8.45
CA GLU A 26 3.67 0.36 -9.20
C GLU A 26 3.51 -0.93 -8.39
N GLU A 27 3.90 -0.94 -7.11
CA GLU A 27 3.77 -2.10 -6.23
C GLU A 27 2.31 -2.43 -5.85
N ALA A 28 1.47 -1.40 -5.66
CA ALA A 28 0.05 -1.57 -5.40
C ALA A 28 -0.65 -2.27 -6.57
N PHE A 29 -0.38 -1.82 -7.79
CA PHE A 29 -0.89 -2.43 -9.01
C PHE A 29 -0.40 -3.88 -9.17
N ALA A 30 0.89 -4.14 -8.94
CA ALA A 30 1.45 -5.48 -9.04
C ALA A 30 0.91 -6.46 -7.99
N THR A 31 0.66 -5.98 -6.77
CA THR A 31 0.24 -6.82 -5.64
C THR A 31 -1.28 -7.04 -5.58
N TYR A 32 -2.05 -6.04 -6.00
CA TYR A 32 -3.51 -6.05 -5.96
C TYR A 32 -4.12 -5.58 -7.29
N PRO A 33 -3.87 -6.32 -8.39
CA PRO A 33 -4.55 -6.03 -9.65
C PRO A 33 -6.06 -6.12 -9.43
N GLY A 34 -6.81 -5.14 -9.94
CA GLY A 34 -8.25 -4.97 -9.69
C GLY A 34 -8.63 -4.05 -8.52
N VAL A 35 -7.69 -3.67 -7.64
CA VAL A 35 -7.97 -2.78 -6.51
C VAL A 35 -7.38 -1.37 -6.70
N PHE A 36 -6.21 -1.26 -7.34
CA PHE A 36 -5.51 -0.01 -7.58
C PHE A 36 -5.28 0.27 -9.07
N GLU A 37 -6.31 -0.01 -9.87
CA GLU A 37 -6.25 0.15 -11.33
C GLU A 37 -7.47 0.88 -11.87
N THR A 38 -7.28 1.51 -13.02
CA THR A 38 -8.34 2.10 -13.85
C THR A 38 -8.13 1.69 -15.31
N TRP A 39 -9.07 2.04 -16.18
CA TRP A 39 -9.02 1.73 -17.60
C TRP A 39 -8.71 2.98 -18.41
N PHE A 40 -7.74 2.87 -19.31
CA PHE A 40 -7.42 3.89 -20.30
C PHE A 40 -7.13 3.21 -21.64
N ASP A 41 -7.87 3.60 -22.68
CA ASP A 41 -7.72 3.05 -24.04
C ASP A 41 -7.72 1.50 -24.09
N GLY A 42 -8.67 0.87 -23.40
CA GLY A 42 -8.80 -0.59 -23.35
C GLY A 42 -7.69 -1.31 -22.58
N ARG A 43 -6.78 -0.59 -21.92
CA ARG A 43 -5.70 -1.14 -21.10
C ARG A 43 -5.91 -0.79 -19.63
N LYS A 44 -5.58 -1.72 -18.74
CA LYS A 44 -5.52 -1.48 -17.30
C LYS A 44 -4.24 -0.74 -16.96
N ILE A 45 -4.36 0.37 -16.23
CA ILE A 45 -3.24 1.17 -15.77
C ILE A 45 -3.35 1.42 -14.26
N PRO A 46 -2.23 1.65 -13.54
CA PRO A 46 -2.27 2.00 -12.13
C PRO A 46 -3.05 3.29 -11.87
N ASP A 47 -3.94 3.28 -10.87
CA ASP A 47 -4.69 4.47 -10.46
C ASP A 47 -3.97 5.21 -9.31
N TYR A 48 -3.19 6.23 -9.68
CA TYR A 48 -2.43 7.06 -8.75
C TYR A 48 -3.31 7.80 -7.74
N SER A 49 -4.45 8.30 -8.17
CA SER A 49 -5.36 9.06 -7.32
C SER A 49 -5.95 8.16 -6.25
N LEU A 50 -6.29 6.93 -6.62
CA LEU A 50 -6.82 5.93 -5.71
C LEU A 50 -5.80 5.48 -4.66
N VAL A 51 -4.53 5.29 -5.06
CA VAL A 51 -3.43 5.01 -4.11
C VAL A 51 -3.25 6.17 -3.13
N LEU A 52 -3.22 7.41 -3.64
CA LEU A 52 -3.08 8.61 -2.79
C LEU A 52 -4.26 8.77 -1.81
N LEU A 53 -5.50 8.61 -2.29
CA LEU A 53 -6.70 8.66 -1.46
C LEU A 53 -6.63 7.60 -0.35
N THR A 54 -6.20 6.39 -0.68
CA THR A 54 -6.08 5.29 0.28
C THR A 54 -5.00 5.56 1.32
N LEU A 55 -3.87 6.14 0.94
CA LEU A 55 -2.80 6.56 1.87
C LEU A 55 -3.28 7.65 2.82
N ASN A 56 -3.99 8.66 2.29
CA ASN A 56 -4.57 9.73 3.10
C ASN A 56 -5.60 9.19 4.10
N GLU A 57 -6.47 8.27 3.66
CA GLU A 57 -7.43 7.61 4.53
C GLU A 57 -6.74 6.76 5.59
N ALA A 58 -5.74 5.96 5.20
CA ALA A 58 -4.94 5.13 6.11
C ALA A 58 -4.21 5.95 7.18
N LYS A 59 -3.82 7.19 6.86
CA LYS A 59 -3.22 8.15 7.79
C LYS A 59 -4.26 8.75 8.75
N ARG A 60 -5.49 9.01 8.29
CA ARG A 60 -6.53 9.70 9.06
C ARG A 60 -7.36 8.79 9.96
N ARG A 61 -7.48 7.50 9.66
CA ARG A 61 -8.23 6.55 10.49
C ARG A 61 -7.61 6.40 11.89
N GLU A 62 -8.42 5.97 12.86
CA GLU A 62 -8.00 5.73 14.25
C GLU A 62 -6.76 4.82 14.38
N TRP A 63 -6.53 3.97 13.39
CA TRP A 63 -5.40 3.04 13.40
C TRP A 63 -4.13 3.60 12.75
N GLY A 64 -4.23 4.69 11.98
CA GLY A 64 -3.10 5.46 11.44
C GLY A 64 -2.01 4.59 10.83
N TYR A 65 -2.32 3.74 9.84
CA TYR A 65 -1.37 2.76 9.31
C TYR A 65 -0.21 3.36 8.52
N ALA A 66 -0.43 4.54 7.93
CA ALA A 66 0.57 5.25 7.15
C ALA A 66 0.94 6.59 7.80
N ALA A 67 2.17 7.03 7.57
CA ALA A 67 2.66 8.37 7.89
C ALA A 67 3.38 8.93 6.67
N GLY A 68 3.37 10.26 6.52
CA GLY A 68 3.96 10.95 5.37
C GLY A 68 2.95 11.77 4.58
N ASP A 69 3.37 12.20 3.40
CA ASP A 69 2.59 12.97 2.44
C ASP A 69 3.15 12.79 1.03
N TRP A 70 2.42 13.35 0.05
CA TRP A 70 2.79 13.26 -1.37
C TRP A 70 4.21 13.76 -1.67
N PHE A 71 4.69 14.79 -0.98
CA PHE A 71 5.98 15.44 -1.27
C PHE A 71 7.16 14.73 -0.59
N LYS A 72 6.95 14.27 0.64
CA LYS A 72 7.99 13.69 1.49
C LYS A 72 8.07 12.18 1.37
N GLY A 73 7.12 11.55 0.69
CA GLY A 73 6.95 10.10 0.61
C GLY A 73 6.21 9.53 1.82
N TRP A 74 5.90 8.25 1.76
CA TRP A 74 5.06 7.56 2.75
C TRP A 74 5.82 6.43 3.43
N ARG A 75 5.48 6.17 4.69
CA ARG A 75 6.02 5.06 5.47
C ARG A 75 4.96 4.43 6.35
N LEU A 76 5.23 3.23 6.84
CA LEU A 76 4.41 2.58 7.85
C LEU A 76 4.60 3.23 9.21
N THR A 77 3.50 3.32 9.97
CA THR A 77 3.59 3.50 11.41
C THR A 77 3.91 2.17 12.09
N PRO A 78 4.33 2.16 13.37
CA PRO A 78 4.58 0.90 14.09
C PRO A 78 3.39 -0.06 14.07
N LYS A 79 2.16 0.48 14.22
CA LYS A 79 0.91 -0.29 14.16
C LYS A 79 0.63 -0.82 12.75
N GLY A 80 0.81 0.02 11.72
CA GLY A 80 0.70 -0.41 10.33
C GLY A 80 1.70 -1.52 9.98
N ALA A 81 2.93 -1.44 10.49
CA ALA A 81 3.96 -2.46 10.27
C ALA A 81 3.62 -3.80 10.92
N ALA A 82 3.10 -3.79 12.15
CA ALA A 82 2.63 -5.00 12.82
C ALA A 82 1.48 -5.66 12.04
N PHE A 83 0.51 -4.85 11.61
CA PHE A 83 -0.61 -5.32 10.78
C PHE A 83 -0.13 -5.92 9.45
N ALA A 84 0.73 -5.21 8.72
CA ALA A 84 1.23 -5.66 7.43
C ALA A 84 2.01 -6.99 7.52
N ARG A 85 2.81 -7.17 8.58
CA ARG A 85 3.54 -8.43 8.83
C ARG A 85 2.60 -9.60 9.15
N ASP A 86 1.52 -9.35 9.89
CA ASP A 86 0.50 -10.36 10.12
C ASP A 86 -0.19 -10.79 8.82
N VAL A 87 -0.51 -9.83 7.94
CA VAL A 87 -1.02 -10.10 6.59
C VAL A 87 -0.02 -10.92 5.77
N GLU A 88 1.26 -10.56 5.79
CA GLU A 88 2.33 -11.29 5.10
C GLU A 88 2.41 -12.75 5.56
N ARG A 89 2.46 -12.97 6.87
CA ARG A 89 2.50 -14.30 7.49
C ARG A 89 1.32 -15.17 7.07
N ARG A 90 0.10 -14.61 7.06
CA ARG A 90 -1.11 -15.33 6.62
C ARG A 90 -1.06 -15.70 5.13
N ARG A 91 -0.49 -14.83 4.29
CA ARG A 91 -0.32 -15.09 2.85
C ARG A 91 0.70 -16.20 2.59
N GLN A 92 1.81 -16.20 3.31
CA GLN A 92 2.83 -17.24 3.21
C GLN A 92 2.26 -18.60 3.62
N ALA A 93 1.50 -18.67 4.72
CA ALA A 93 0.86 -19.90 5.17
C ALA A 93 -0.09 -20.50 4.10
N ARG A 94 -0.84 -19.65 3.37
CA ARG A 94 -1.75 -20.09 2.29
C ARG A 94 -1.05 -20.54 1.00
N ARG A 95 0.22 -20.19 0.80
CA ARG A 95 1.00 -20.64 -0.37
C ARG A 95 1.65 -22.00 -0.16
N LEU A 96 1.68 -22.49 1.09
CA LEU A 96 2.28 -23.76 1.47
C LEU A 96 1.24 -24.90 1.56
N VAL A 97 -0.02 -24.60 1.26
CA VAL A 97 -1.16 -25.54 1.18
C VAL A 97 -1.58 -25.63 -0.28
#